data_AF-A0A9D6RZC1-F1
#
_entry.id   AF-A0A9D6RZC1-F1
#
_cell.length_a   1.000
_cell.length_b   1.000
_cell.length_c   1.000
_cell.angle_alpha   90.00
_cell.angle_beta   90.00
_cell.angle_gamma   90.00
#
_symmetry.space_group_name_H-M   'P 1'
#
loop_
_entity.id
_entity.type
_entity.pdbx_description
1 polymer ?
#
loop_
_entity_poly.entity_id
_entity_poly.type
_entity_poly.pdbx_seq_one_letter_code
_entity_poly.pdbx_strand_id
1 'polypeptide(L)'
;MRRSQLEAVKEFKEAGDEVQLIFDGAGTQWVSELSQPEHKASALFAAVQDKISGVCAFCATAFGVKESTQACQVPLLSEYDGHPSFRKLLAAGYQVITF
;
A
#
# COMPACT_ATOMS: atom_id res chain seq x y z
N MET A 1 0.27 -10.14 3.23
CA MET A 1 1.21 -9.54 2.28
C MET A 1 2.11 -10.63 1.78
N ARG A 2 2.09 -10.91 0.48
CA ARG A 2 3.08 -11.83 -0.10
C ARG A 2 4.28 -10.99 -0.49
N ARG A 3 5.50 -11.45 -0.22
CA ARG A 3 6.75 -10.76 -0.59
C ARG A 3 6.74 -10.29 -2.06
N SER A 4 6.13 -11.08 -2.94
CA SER A 4 5.97 -10.83 -4.37
C SER A 4 5.47 -9.42 -4.73
N GLN A 5 4.55 -8.84 -3.96
CA GLN A 5 4.01 -7.52 -4.28
C GLN A 5 5.03 -6.39 -4.03
N LEU A 6 5.85 -6.50 -2.97
CA LEU A 6 6.89 -5.52 -2.69
C LEU A 6 8.05 -5.66 -3.68
N GLU A 7 8.38 -6.89 -4.10
CA GLU A 7 9.36 -7.13 -5.16
C GLU A 7 8.91 -6.52 -6.49
N ALA A 8 7.63 -6.68 -6.87
CA ALA A 8 7.10 -6.07 -8.07
C ALA A 8 7.19 -4.53 -8.04
N VAL A 9 6.79 -3.90 -6.93
CA VAL A 9 6.91 -2.43 -6.79
C VAL A 9 8.37 -1.99 -6.85
N LYS A 10 9.29 -2.75 -6.23
CA LYS A 10 10.72 -2.47 -6.26
C LYS A 10 11.27 -2.57 -7.69
N GLU A 11 10.89 -3.61 -8.43
CA GLU A 11 11.28 -3.81 -9.83
C GLU A 11 10.83 -2.66 -10.71
N PHE A 12 9.54 -2.27 -10.67
CA PHE A 12 9.03 -1.11 -11.41
C PHE A 12 9.76 0.19 -11.03
N LYS A 13 9.99 0.40 -9.72
CA LYS A 13 10.75 1.56 -9.23
C LYS A 13 12.17 1.58 -9.79
N GLU A 14 12.88 0.45 -9.78
CA GLU A 14 14.26 0.34 -10.27
C GLU A 14 14.35 0.46 -11.80
N ALA A 15 13.31 0.07 -12.53
CA ALA A 15 13.18 0.29 -13.97
C ALA A 15 12.88 1.74 -14.37
N GLY A 16 12.50 2.59 -13.40
CA GLY A 16 12.14 3.99 -13.64
C GLY A 16 10.66 4.21 -13.97
N ASP A 17 9.82 3.20 -13.79
CA ASP A 17 8.39 3.29 -14.04
C ASP A 17 7.67 4.11 -12.95
N GLU A 18 6.55 4.71 -13.35
CA GLU A 18 5.62 5.32 -12.42
C GLU A 18 4.76 4.25 -11.75
N VAL A 19 5.04 3.95 -10.49
CA VAL A 19 4.35 2.91 -9.70
C VAL A 19 3.77 3.49 -8.42
N GLN A 20 2.56 3.04 -8.09
CA GLN A 20 1.85 3.34 -6.85
C GLN A 20 1.54 2.04 -6.09
N LEU A 21 1.86 2.02 -4.79
CA LEU A 21 1.48 0.96 -3.87
C LEU A 21 0.32 1.45 -2.99
N ILE A 22 -0.83 0.80 -3.13
CA ILE A 22 -2.01 1.03 -2.30
C ILE A 22 -2.30 -0.23 -1.50
N PHE A 23 -2.44 -0.08 -0.19
CA PHE A 23 -2.87 -1.17 0.68
C PHE A 23 -4.40 -1.19 0.76
N ASP A 24 -5.00 -2.25 0.24
CA ASP A 24 -6.46 -2.47 0.27
C ASP A 24 -6.78 -3.87 0.84
N GLY A 25 -8.04 -4.10 1.19
CA GLY A 25 -8.51 -5.36 1.78
C GLY A 25 -7.72 -5.77 3.02
N ALA A 26 -7.47 -7.07 3.17
CA ALA A 26 -6.67 -7.60 4.28
C ALA A 26 -5.20 -7.13 4.24
N GLY A 27 -4.75 -6.54 3.12
CA GLY A 27 -3.43 -5.95 2.97
C GLY A 27 -3.16 -4.81 3.96
N THR A 28 -4.19 -4.07 4.38
CA THR A 28 -4.06 -2.93 5.31
C THR A 28 -3.42 -3.30 6.64
N GLN A 29 -3.56 -4.56 7.10
CA GLN A 29 -2.97 -5.05 8.34
C GLN A 29 -1.43 -5.09 8.31
N TRP A 30 -0.83 -5.14 7.11
CA TRP A 30 0.59 -5.38 6.96
C TRP A 30 1.45 -4.12 7.07
N VAL A 31 0.85 -2.92 6.97
CA VAL A 31 1.60 -1.66 7.01
C VAL A 31 2.36 -1.54 8.33
N SER A 32 1.69 -1.81 9.46
CA SER A 32 2.31 -1.80 10.77
C SER A 32 3.29 -2.95 11.00
N GLU A 33 3.03 -4.15 10.48
CA GLU A 33 3.93 -5.30 10.63
C GLU A 33 5.23 -5.11 9.84
N LEU A 34 5.14 -4.64 8.61
CA LEU A 34 6.30 -4.41 7.73
C LEU A 34 7.15 -3.23 8.19
N SER A 35 6.56 -2.28 8.93
CA SER A 35 7.27 -1.14 9.52
C SER A 35 8.16 -1.54 10.71
N GLN A 36 8.00 -2.74 11.26
CA GLN A 36 8.84 -3.22 12.37
C GLN A 36 10.23 -3.60 11.86
N PRO A 37 11.33 -3.08 12.44
CA PRO A 37 12.70 -3.38 12.01
C PRO A 37 13.05 -4.87 12.02
N GLU A 38 12.44 -5.64 12.93
CA GLU A 38 12.68 -7.08 13.11
C GLU A 38 11.98 -7.93 12.05
N HIS A 39 11.04 -7.35 11.29
CA HIS A 39 10.32 -8.08 10.26
C HIS A 39 11.25 -8.43 9.09
N LYS A 40 11.22 -9.69 8.63
CA LYS A 40 12.10 -10.19 7.55
C LYS A 40 12.00 -9.40 6.24
N ALA A 41 10.86 -8.74 6.01
CA ALA A 41 10.62 -7.91 4.84
C ALA A 41 10.75 -6.39 5.11
N SER A 42 11.18 -5.98 6.30
CA SER A 42 11.31 -4.56 6.68
C SER A 42 12.21 -3.78 5.72
N ALA A 43 13.38 -4.34 5.39
CA ALA A 43 14.30 -3.74 4.42
C ALA A 43 13.68 -3.59 3.02
N LEU A 44 12.90 -4.57 2.57
CA LEU A 44 12.21 -4.51 1.27
C LEU A 44 11.05 -3.50 1.30
N PHE A 45 10.32 -3.42 2.40
CA PHE A 45 9.27 -2.42 2.59
C PHE A 45 9.82 -1.00 2.61
N ALA A 46 10.91 -0.76 3.34
CA ALA A 46 11.62 0.51 3.35
C ALA A 46 12.08 0.93 1.94
N ALA A 47 12.55 -0.04 1.13
CA ALA A 47 12.99 0.22 -0.25
C ALA A 47 11.88 0.73 -1.19
N VAL A 48 10.61 0.55 -0.83
CA VAL A 48 9.45 0.97 -1.65
C VAL A 48 8.54 1.96 -0.92
N GLN A 49 8.93 2.46 0.25
CA GLN A 49 8.07 3.30 1.09
C GLN A 49 7.66 4.61 0.40
N ASP A 50 8.54 5.16 -0.44
CA ASP A 50 8.29 6.34 -1.28
C ASP A 50 7.25 6.11 -2.38
N LYS A 51 6.90 4.85 -2.66
CA LYS A 51 5.85 4.48 -3.63
C LYS A 51 4.51 4.20 -2.98
N ILE A 52 4.41 4.28 -1.64
CA ILE A 52 3.14 4.07 -0.95
C ILE A 52 2.26 5.30 -1.12
N SER A 53 1.20 5.16 -1.91
CA SER A 53 0.21 6.22 -2.13
C SER A 53 -0.83 6.28 -1.02
N GLY A 54 -1.08 5.16 -0.34
CA GLY A 54 -1.88 5.15 0.88
C GLY A 54 -2.51 3.79 1.22
N VAL A 55 -3.38 3.82 2.22
CA VAL A 55 -4.13 2.67 2.75
C VAL A 55 -5.61 2.96 2.66
N CYS A 56 -6.40 2.00 2.22
CA CYS A 56 -7.85 2.08 2.20
C CYS A 56 -8.42 2.35 3.60
N ALA A 57 -9.10 3.48 3.78
CA ALA A 57 -9.64 3.92 5.06
C ALA A 57 -10.75 3.01 5.56
N PHE A 58 -11.65 2.59 4.65
CA PHE A 58 -12.72 1.65 4.99
C PHE A 58 -12.16 0.30 5.45
N CYS A 59 -11.23 -0.29 4.69
CA CYS A 59 -10.62 -1.56 5.05
C CYS A 59 -9.81 -1.46 6.36
N ALA A 60 -9.02 -0.40 6.54
CA ALA A 60 -8.28 -0.21 7.78
C ALA A 60 -9.21 -0.13 9.01
N THR A 61 -10.39 0.47 8.86
CA THR A 61 -11.43 0.48 9.90
C THR A 61 -12.02 -0.92 10.10
N ALA A 62 -12.40 -1.60 9.01
CA ALA A 62 -13.01 -2.93 9.07
C ALA A 62 -12.09 -3.99 9.70
N PHE A 63 -10.77 -3.88 9.49
CA PHE A 63 -9.76 -4.76 10.08
C PHE A 63 -9.20 -4.26 11.42
N GLY A 64 -9.67 -3.12 11.94
CA GLY A 64 -9.24 -2.60 13.24
C GLY A 64 -7.79 -2.09 13.28
N VAL A 65 -7.23 -1.68 12.14
CA VAL A 65 -5.81 -1.24 11.99
C VAL A 65 -5.69 0.23 11.57
N LYS A 66 -6.76 1.00 11.68
CA LYS A 66 -6.77 2.43 11.30
C LYS A 66 -5.74 3.24 12.09
N GLU A 67 -5.72 3.09 13.40
CA GLU A 67 -4.85 3.85 14.30
C GLU A 67 -3.37 3.49 14.11
N SER A 68 -3.05 2.18 14.01
CA SER A 68 -1.69 1.71 13.75
C SER A 68 -1.18 2.17 12.38
N THR A 69 -2.05 2.20 11.37
CA THR A 69 -1.72 2.72 10.03
C THR A 69 -1.38 4.22 10.08
N GLN A 70 -2.18 5.02 10.80
CA GLN A 70 -1.93 6.45 10.94
C GLN A 70 -0.62 6.73 11.68
N ALA A 71 -0.26 5.91 12.67
CA ALA A 71 1.01 6.00 13.37
C ALA A 71 2.22 5.76 12.45
N CYS A 72 2.05 4.96 11.39
CA CYS A 72 3.07 4.76 10.34
C CYS A 72 3.18 5.93 9.35
N GLN A 73 2.46 7.04 9.56
CA GLN A 73 2.44 8.23 8.70
C GLN A 73 2.05 7.96 7.24
N VAL A 74 1.30 6.88 7.00
CA VAL A 74 0.79 6.55 5.67
C VAL A 74 -0.59 7.19 5.46
N PRO A 75 -0.86 7.86 4.32
CA PRO A 75 -2.16 8.47 4.05
C PRO A 75 -3.30 7.44 4.05
N LEU A 76 -4.45 7.81 4.62
CA LEU A 76 -5.69 7.05 4.47
C LEU A 76 -6.45 7.54 3.22
N LEU A 77 -6.77 6.63 2.31
CA LEU A 77 -7.49 6.88 1.07
C LEU A 77 -8.97 6.55 1.25
N SER A 78 -9.83 7.51 0.92
CA SER A 78 -11.27 7.43 1.15
C SER A 78 -12.02 8.20 0.06
N GLU A 79 -11.99 7.71 -1.18
CA GLU A 79 -12.46 8.43 -2.36
C GLU A 79 -13.85 7.96 -2.84
N TYR A 80 -14.06 6.65 -3.01
CA TYR A 80 -15.33 6.07 -3.47
C TYR A 80 -15.88 5.13 -2.41
N ASP A 81 -17.03 5.46 -1.80
CA ASP A 81 -17.65 4.71 -0.70
C ASP A 81 -16.68 4.39 0.47
N GLY A 82 -15.71 5.27 0.72
CA GLY A 82 -14.69 5.08 1.75
C GLY A 82 -13.45 4.26 1.32
N HIS A 83 -13.42 3.78 0.07
CA HIS A 83 -12.32 3.05 -0.55
C HIS A 83 -11.48 3.95 -1.49
N PRO A 84 -10.25 3.55 -1.85
CA PRO A 84 -9.52 4.13 -2.97
C PRO A 84 -10.32 4.03 -4.28
N SER A 85 -10.24 5.04 -5.14
CA SER A 85 -10.95 5.01 -6.41
C SER A 85 -10.14 4.32 -7.50
N PHE A 86 -10.48 3.06 -7.80
CA PHE A 86 -9.92 2.36 -8.96
C PHE A 86 -10.21 3.08 -10.28
N ARG A 87 -11.40 3.67 -10.43
CA ARG A 87 -11.76 4.47 -11.61
C ARG A 87 -10.79 5.64 -11.81
N LYS A 88 -10.38 6.32 -10.75
CA LYS A 88 -9.41 7.41 -10.82
C LYS A 88 -8.04 6.91 -11.28
N LEU A 89 -7.58 5.75 -10.80
CA LEU A 89 -6.33 5.13 -11.26
C LEU A 89 -6.38 4.82 -12.76
N LEU A 90 -7.46 4.18 -13.22
CA LEU A 90 -7.63 3.84 -14.63
C LEU A 90 -7.74 5.09 -15.52
N ALA A 91 -8.46 6.13 -15.06
CA ALA A 91 -8.58 7.39 -15.78
C ALA A 91 -7.25 8.15 -15.88
N ALA A 92 -6.35 7.95 -14.91
CA ALA A 92 -4.98 8.49 -14.92
C ALA A 92 -4.02 7.64 -15.78
N GLY A 93 -4.49 6.56 -16.40
CA GLY A 93 -3.69 5.71 -17.29
C GLY A 93 -2.93 4.58 -16.59
N TYR A 94 -3.13 4.37 -15.29
CA TYR A 94 -2.51 3.25 -14.59
C TYR A 94 -3.14 1.92 -14.96
N GLN A 95 -2.31 0.88 -15.02
CA GLN A 95 -2.77 -0.50 -14.94
C GLN A 95 -2.85 -0.92 -13.47
N VAL A 96 -3.98 -1.53 -13.07
CA VAL A 96 -4.17 -2.05 -11.71
C VAL A 96 -3.69 -3.50 -11.66
N ILE A 97 -2.74 -3.80 -10.78
CA ILE A 97 -2.25 -5.15 -10.48
C ILE A 97 -2.61 -5.49 -9.03
N THR A 98 -3.30 -6.62 -8.83
CA THR A 98 -3.76 -7.09 -7.51
C THR A 98 -3.05 -8.39 -7.12
N PHE A 99 -2.85 -8.62 -5.82
CA PHE A 99 -2.11 -9.76 -5.27
C PHE A 99 -2.87 -10.48 -4.15
#